data_AF-A0A2J8A4I6-F1
#
_entry.id   AF-A0A2J8A4I6-F1
#
_cell.length_a   1.000
_cell.length_b   1.000
_cell.length_c   1.000
_cell.angle_alpha   90.00
_cell.angle_beta   90.00
_cell.angle_gamma   90.00
#
_symmetry.space_group_name_H-M   'P 1'
#
loop_
_entity.id
_entity.type
_entity.pdbx_description
1 polymer ?
#
loop_
_entity_poly.entity_id
_entity_poly.type
_entity_poly.pdbx_seq_one_letter_code
_entity_poly.pdbx_strand_id
1 'polypeptide(L)'
;MSRLVLMGGRERSIIVSPGLDLLAPSPPGQQGVLVVRDSMYITEMCYPSELRAAFYTDAVRAAGYPGANRILHLVLQAGCVSGAAAAAMQRCWADRDEFVDVAVDGVDLNATTDEPTPARYVAIIQDVSFACAAMLPPECLQRYGPAACMAAMRSGGLSPAAGQLFAAPAPDGGGEKVLVPVLVGVLGGVALLAAAVAAVLVLRRRRRRFRHDHHKLELVLATTHAACDEAGCQGETPRE
;
A
#
# COMPACT_ATOMS: atom_id res chain seq x y z
N MET A 1 -30.65 -7.56 -4.98
CA MET A 1 -29.87 -6.80 -3.98
C MET A 1 -28.73 -6.10 -4.71
N SER A 2 -28.73 -4.77 -4.71
CA SER A 2 -27.68 -3.98 -5.34
C SER A 2 -26.49 -3.93 -4.39
N ARG A 3 -25.35 -4.51 -4.80
CA ARG A 3 -24.11 -4.46 -4.03
C ARG A 3 -23.22 -3.36 -4.60
N LEU A 4 -22.69 -2.50 -3.72
CA LEU A 4 -21.77 -1.42 -4.10
C LEU A 4 -20.41 -2.02 -4.49
N VAL A 5 -19.85 -1.52 -5.59
CA VAL A 5 -18.48 -1.86 -6.00
C VAL A 5 -17.65 -0.59 -5.99
N LEU A 6 -16.63 -0.55 -5.14
CA LEU A 6 -15.67 0.55 -5.09
C LEU A 6 -14.41 0.15 -5.87
N MET A 7 -14.12 0.90 -6.92
CA MET A 7 -12.91 0.78 -7.74
C MET A 7 -12.15 2.11 -7.68
N GLY A 8 -10.82 2.05 -7.64
CA GLY A 8 -10.00 3.27 -7.62
C GLY A 8 -10.23 4.14 -6.38
N GLY A 9 -10.68 3.55 -5.26
CA GLY A 9 -10.87 4.28 -4.00
C GLY A 9 -9.56 4.76 -3.36
N ARG A 10 -8.42 4.25 -3.84
CA ARG A 10 -7.07 4.63 -3.41
C ARG A 10 -6.09 4.45 -4.57
N GLU A 11 -5.29 5.49 -4.84
CA GLU A 11 -4.20 5.45 -5.83
C GLU A 11 -3.00 4.65 -5.30
N ARG A 12 -2.78 4.73 -3.99
CA ARG A 12 -1.74 4.03 -3.24
C ARG A 12 -2.25 2.70 -2.68
N SER A 13 -1.35 1.84 -2.21
CA SER A 13 -1.77 0.57 -1.61
C SER A 13 -2.53 0.81 -0.30
N ILE A 14 -3.71 0.20 -0.19
CA ILE A 14 -4.53 0.22 1.02
C ILE A 14 -3.84 -0.44 2.23
N ILE A 15 -2.85 -1.30 1.98
CA ILE A 15 -2.14 -2.03 3.05
C ILE A 15 -1.23 -1.09 3.83
N VAL A 16 -0.55 -0.17 3.16
CA VAL A 16 0.34 0.80 3.81
C VAL A 16 -0.42 2.03 4.28
N SER A 17 -1.66 2.19 3.83
CA SER A 17 -2.47 3.37 4.04
C SER A 17 -3.95 3.01 3.89
N PRO A 18 -4.60 2.47 4.95
CA PRO A 18 -6.01 2.07 4.95
C PRO A 18 -7.00 3.22 4.76
N GLY A 19 -6.52 4.42 4.42
CA GLY A 19 -7.36 5.52 4.02
C GLY A 19 -7.99 5.34 2.63
N LEU A 20 -8.99 6.18 2.34
CA LEU A 20 -9.58 6.35 1.00
C LEU A 20 -9.28 7.75 0.49
N ASP A 21 -8.89 7.88 -0.78
CA ASP A 21 -8.65 9.20 -1.40
C ASP A 21 -9.93 10.04 -1.53
N LEU A 22 -11.09 9.39 -1.40
CA LEU A 22 -12.40 10.04 -1.38
C LEU A 22 -12.69 10.78 -0.07
N LEU A 23 -11.89 10.58 0.98
CA LEU A 23 -12.13 11.14 2.31
C LEU A 23 -11.00 12.07 2.73
N ALA A 24 -11.36 13.23 3.26
CA ALA A 24 -10.43 14.09 3.96
C ALA A 24 -10.21 13.59 5.41
N PRO A 25 -9.02 13.78 5.98
CA PRO A 25 -8.79 13.53 7.40
C PRO A 25 -9.75 14.33 8.29
N SER A 26 -10.14 13.77 9.43
CA SER A 26 -10.95 14.51 10.41
C SER A 26 -10.12 15.62 11.08
N PRO A 27 -10.77 16.69 11.59
CA PRO A 27 -10.07 17.74 12.35
C PRO A 27 -9.35 17.20 13.58
N PRO A 28 -8.30 17.88 14.08
CA PRO A 28 -7.64 17.47 15.32
C PRO A 28 -8.58 17.41 16.52
N GLY A 29 -8.48 16.32 17.30
CA GLY A 29 -9.35 16.07 18.46
C GLY A 29 -10.71 15.46 18.12
N GLN A 30 -11.02 15.28 16.83
CA GLN A 30 -12.21 14.57 16.37
C GLN A 30 -11.83 13.21 15.78
N GLN A 31 -12.77 12.27 15.84
CA GLN A 31 -12.63 10.96 15.21
C GLN A 31 -13.86 10.67 14.35
N GLY A 32 -13.67 10.61 13.04
CA GLY A 32 -14.70 10.14 12.12
C GLY A 32 -14.85 8.63 12.14
N VAL A 33 -15.93 8.11 11.53
CA VAL A 33 -16.11 6.66 11.30
C VAL A 33 -16.53 6.44 9.87
N LEU A 34 -15.76 5.64 9.14
CA LEU A 34 -16.12 5.12 7.83
C LEU A 34 -16.64 3.70 8.02
N VAL A 35 -17.86 3.42 7.55
CA VAL A 35 -18.45 2.08 7.59
C VAL A 35 -18.68 1.59 6.17
N VAL A 36 -18.07 0.46 5.83
CA VAL A 36 -18.21 -0.21 4.53
C VAL A 36 -18.76 -1.61 4.77
N ARG A 37 -19.92 -1.91 4.19
CA ARG A 37 -20.63 -3.19 4.38
C ARG A 37 -21.19 -3.75 3.09
N ASP A 38 -21.29 -5.07 3.01
CA ASP A 38 -21.99 -5.80 1.95
C ASP A 38 -21.54 -5.39 0.53
N SER A 39 -20.26 -5.10 0.38
CA SER A 39 -19.69 -4.49 -0.82
C SER A 39 -18.50 -5.25 -1.37
N MET A 40 -18.01 -4.80 -2.51
CA MET A 40 -16.75 -5.26 -3.08
C MET A 40 -15.79 -4.09 -3.26
N TYR A 41 -14.57 -4.23 -2.75
CA TYR A 41 -13.48 -3.30 -2.99
C TYR A 41 -12.49 -3.93 -3.96
N ILE A 42 -12.22 -3.26 -5.08
CA ILE A 42 -11.31 -3.74 -6.12
C ILE A 42 -10.14 -2.78 -6.20
N THR A 43 -8.94 -3.30 -5.98
CA THR A 43 -7.68 -2.59 -6.25
C THR A 43 -7.08 -3.07 -7.56
N GLU A 44 -6.40 -2.16 -8.25
CA GLU A 44 -5.69 -2.45 -9.51
C GLU A 44 -4.56 -3.46 -9.28
N MET A 45 -3.80 -3.28 -8.19
CA MET A 45 -2.66 -4.12 -7.85
C MET A 45 -2.65 -4.45 -6.37
N CYS A 46 -2.22 -5.67 -6.05
CA CYS A 46 -2.02 -6.16 -4.69
C CYS A 46 -0.59 -6.64 -4.49
N TYR A 47 -0.14 -6.63 -3.24
CA TYR A 47 1.07 -7.38 -2.86
C TYR A 47 0.79 -8.89 -2.87
N PRO A 48 1.83 -9.74 -3.02
CA PRO A 48 1.76 -11.18 -2.78
C PRO A 48 1.02 -11.53 -1.49
N SER A 49 0.21 -12.59 -1.54
CA SER A 49 -0.65 -13.05 -0.44
C SER A 49 0.08 -13.17 0.89
N GLU A 50 1.33 -13.62 0.87
CA GLU A 50 2.15 -13.84 2.07
C GLU A 50 2.48 -12.52 2.76
N LEU A 51 2.79 -11.48 1.98
CA LEU A 51 3.04 -10.15 2.51
C LEU A 51 1.75 -9.57 3.09
N ARG A 52 0.62 -9.71 2.38
CA ARG A 52 -0.68 -9.21 2.86
C ARG A 52 -1.08 -9.91 4.17
N ALA A 53 -0.97 -11.24 4.23
CA ALA A 53 -1.25 -12.03 5.44
C ALA A 53 -0.41 -11.58 6.64
N ALA A 54 0.87 -11.25 6.44
CA ALA A 54 1.71 -10.68 7.49
C ALA A 54 1.16 -9.32 7.98
N PHE A 55 0.84 -8.41 7.06
CA PHE A 55 0.24 -7.11 7.42
C PHE A 55 -1.09 -7.26 8.16
N TYR A 56 -1.93 -8.21 7.76
CA TYR A 56 -3.22 -8.46 8.38
C TYR A 56 -3.09 -9.07 9.78
N THR A 57 -2.08 -9.92 9.98
CA THR A 57 -1.77 -10.51 11.31
C THR A 57 -1.35 -9.42 12.31
N ASP A 58 -0.60 -8.43 11.83
CA ASP A 58 -0.13 -7.31 12.65
C ASP A 58 -1.15 -6.16 12.77
N ALA A 59 -2.30 -6.26 12.10
CA ALA A 59 -3.30 -5.21 12.08
C ALA A 59 -4.00 -5.07 13.46
N VAL A 60 -3.66 -4.01 14.17
CA VAL A 60 -4.26 -3.66 15.46
C VAL A 60 -5.69 -3.19 15.26
N ARG A 61 -6.64 -3.78 15.99
CA ARG A 61 -8.03 -3.33 15.99
C ARG A 61 -8.13 -1.96 16.67
N ALA A 62 -8.88 -1.03 16.07
CA ALA A 62 -9.07 0.32 16.61
C ALA A 62 -9.68 0.26 18.02
N ALA A 63 -9.18 1.13 18.91
CA ALA A 63 -9.66 1.19 20.29
C ALA A 63 -11.16 1.55 20.36
N GLY A 64 -11.89 0.94 21.29
CA GLY A 64 -13.33 1.15 21.46
C GLY A 64 -14.23 0.26 20.59
N TYR A 65 -13.65 -0.53 19.67
CA TYR A 65 -14.39 -1.48 18.84
C TYR A 65 -14.15 -2.92 19.33
N PRO A 66 -15.18 -3.62 19.85
CA PRO A 66 -15.00 -4.95 20.45
C PRO A 66 -14.68 -6.00 19.39
N GLY A 67 -13.96 -7.07 19.79
CA GLY A 67 -13.66 -8.22 18.93
C GLY A 67 -12.21 -8.26 18.43
N ALA A 68 -11.94 -9.15 17.47
CA ALA A 68 -10.65 -9.27 16.79
C ALA A 68 -10.87 -9.05 15.29
N ASN A 69 -9.88 -8.48 14.59
CA ASN A 69 -9.94 -8.37 13.14
C ASN A 69 -10.03 -9.78 12.53
N ARG A 70 -10.97 -9.99 11.60
CA ARG A 70 -11.22 -11.26 10.93
C ARG A 70 -11.21 -11.08 9.42
N ILE A 71 -10.27 -11.77 8.79
CA ILE A 71 -10.03 -11.73 7.35
C ILE A 71 -9.88 -13.18 6.87
N LEU A 72 -10.56 -13.53 5.78
CA LEU A 72 -10.38 -14.81 5.09
C LEU A 72 -9.51 -14.56 3.85
N HIS A 73 -8.36 -15.23 3.79
CA HIS A 73 -7.44 -15.11 2.67
C HIS A 73 -7.73 -16.15 1.60
N LEU A 74 -7.40 -15.83 0.34
CA LEU A 74 -7.43 -16.78 -0.78
C LEU A 74 -8.82 -17.42 -0.95
N VAL A 75 -9.87 -16.61 -0.91
CA VAL A 75 -11.26 -17.06 -1.02
C VAL A 75 -11.48 -17.69 -2.40
N LEU A 76 -11.95 -18.95 -2.41
CA LEU A 76 -12.24 -19.69 -3.64
C LEU A 76 -13.28 -18.95 -4.51
N GLN A 77 -12.94 -18.72 -5.78
CA GLN A 77 -13.78 -17.99 -6.74
C GLN A 77 -14.56 -18.94 -7.65
N ALA A 78 -15.29 -19.89 -7.07
CA ALA A 78 -16.05 -20.88 -7.85
C ALA A 78 -17.13 -20.21 -8.74
N GLY A 79 -17.17 -20.58 -10.02
CA GLY A 79 -18.17 -20.08 -10.97
C GLY A 79 -17.96 -18.62 -11.41
N CYS A 80 -16.79 -18.03 -11.16
CA CYS A 80 -16.46 -16.73 -11.72
C CYS A 80 -16.33 -16.79 -13.26
N VAL A 81 -16.51 -15.64 -13.91
CA VAL A 81 -16.46 -15.46 -15.36
C VAL A 81 -15.18 -14.70 -15.71
N SER A 82 -14.40 -15.27 -16.63
CA SER A 82 -13.21 -14.60 -17.15
C SER A 82 -13.59 -13.43 -18.07
N GLY A 83 -12.93 -12.29 -17.90
CA GLY A 83 -13.01 -11.16 -18.82
C GLY A 83 -13.70 -9.91 -18.24
N ALA A 84 -13.28 -8.75 -18.75
CA ALA A 84 -13.73 -7.45 -18.28
C ALA A 84 -15.20 -7.12 -18.64
N ALA A 85 -15.86 -7.91 -19.48
CA ALA A 85 -17.27 -7.71 -19.83
C ALA A 85 -18.25 -8.20 -18.75
N ALA A 86 -17.83 -9.16 -17.90
CA ALA A 86 -18.69 -9.65 -16.83
C ALA A 86 -18.91 -8.58 -15.74
N ALA A 87 -19.99 -8.71 -14.96
CA ALA A 87 -20.18 -7.85 -13.78
C ALA A 87 -19.02 -8.04 -12.81
N ALA A 88 -18.54 -6.96 -12.18
CA ALA A 88 -17.31 -7.00 -11.37
C ALA A 88 -17.32 -8.08 -10.28
N MET A 89 -18.47 -8.30 -9.63
CA MET A 89 -18.65 -9.35 -8.63
C MET A 89 -18.64 -10.79 -9.17
N GLN A 90 -18.86 -10.96 -10.46
CA GLN A 90 -18.84 -12.25 -11.15
C GLN A 90 -17.48 -12.51 -11.79
N ARG A 91 -16.57 -11.53 -11.86
CA ARG A 91 -15.27 -11.70 -12.50
C ARG A 91 -14.36 -12.61 -11.69
N CYS A 92 -13.50 -13.34 -12.40
CA CYS A 92 -12.32 -13.96 -11.81
C CYS A 92 -11.25 -12.90 -11.57
N TRP A 93 -10.80 -12.78 -10.33
CA TRP A 93 -9.74 -11.86 -9.92
C TRP A 93 -8.42 -12.62 -9.70
N ALA A 94 -7.29 -11.93 -9.85
CA ALA A 94 -5.99 -12.55 -9.64
C ALA A 94 -5.84 -13.09 -8.22
N ASP A 95 -6.45 -12.38 -7.26
CA ASP A 95 -6.56 -12.82 -5.87
C ASP A 95 -7.81 -12.20 -5.23
N ARG A 96 -8.33 -12.85 -4.19
CA ARG A 96 -9.53 -12.40 -3.47
C ARG A 96 -9.48 -12.79 -1.99
N ASP A 97 -9.76 -11.81 -1.15
CA ASP A 97 -9.95 -11.97 0.28
C ASP A 97 -11.37 -11.53 0.68
N GLU A 98 -11.77 -11.88 1.90
CA GLU A 98 -13.00 -11.42 2.52
C GLU A 98 -12.72 -10.80 3.89
N PHE A 99 -13.04 -9.52 4.02
CA PHE A 99 -13.03 -8.81 5.29
C PHE A 99 -14.36 -9.07 5.99
N VAL A 100 -14.36 -10.04 6.91
CA VAL A 100 -15.56 -10.43 7.66
C VAL A 100 -15.88 -9.38 8.71
N ASP A 101 -14.88 -8.98 9.50
CA ASP A 101 -15.02 -7.92 10.50
C ASP A 101 -13.66 -7.29 10.79
N VAL A 102 -13.41 -6.11 10.26
CA VAL A 102 -12.17 -5.35 10.45
C VAL A 102 -12.53 -3.96 10.96
N ALA A 103 -11.85 -3.51 12.01
CA ALA A 103 -11.91 -2.14 12.48
C ALA A 103 -10.49 -1.63 12.70
N VAL A 104 -10.02 -0.68 11.89
CA VAL A 104 -8.64 -0.16 11.96
C VAL A 104 -8.64 1.37 11.93
N ASP A 105 -7.65 1.95 12.59
CA ASP A 105 -7.41 3.39 12.49
C ASP A 105 -6.98 3.75 11.06
N GLY A 106 -7.66 4.73 10.47
CA GLY A 106 -7.33 5.27 9.16
C GLY A 106 -5.97 5.95 9.19
N VAL A 107 -5.14 5.62 8.21
CA VAL A 107 -3.81 6.20 8.02
C VAL A 107 -3.67 6.61 6.56
N ASP A 108 -3.31 7.87 6.35
CA ASP A 108 -2.94 8.44 5.07
C ASP A 108 -1.42 8.49 4.90
N LEU A 109 -0.95 8.76 3.70
CA LEU A 109 0.46 9.03 3.44
C LEU A 109 0.65 10.51 3.13
N ASN A 110 1.64 11.13 3.76
CA ASN A 110 2.04 12.47 3.40
C ASN A 110 2.48 12.50 1.93
N ALA A 111 1.88 13.38 1.13
CA ALA A 111 2.14 13.43 -0.32
C ALA A 111 3.61 13.75 -0.68
N THR A 112 4.33 14.43 0.22
CA THR A 112 5.72 14.86 -0.02
C THR A 112 6.74 13.89 0.57
N THR A 113 6.49 13.35 1.76
CA THR A 113 7.47 12.52 2.48
C THR A 113 7.20 11.02 2.40
N ASP A 114 6.02 10.62 1.91
CA ASP A 114 5.49 9.25 1.98
C ASP A 114 5.43 8.67 3.40
N GLU A 115 5.51 9.53 4.42
CA GLU A 115 5.39 9.10 5.82
C GLU A 115 3.91 8.88 6.18
N PRO A 116 3.58 7.83 6.96
CA PRO A 116 2.22 7.61 7.43
C PRO A 116 1.75 8.73 8.37
N THR A 117 0.56 9.27 8.12
CA THR A 117 -0.09 10.32 8.90
C THR A 117 -1.49 9.85 9.33
N PRO A 118 -1.92 10.05 10.59
CA PRO A 118 -3.26 9.66 11.01
C PRO A 118 -4.34 10.36 10.20
N ALA A 119 -5.25 9.60 9.61
CA ALA A 119 -6.44 10.13 8.92
C ALA A 119 -7.54 10.54 9.91
N ARG A 120 -7.40 10.14 11.19
CA ARG A 120 -8.30 10.48 12.30
C ARG A 120 -9.74 10.03 12.08
N TYR A 121 -9.94 8.92 11.38
CA TYR A 121 -11.19 8.17 11.41
C TYR A 121 -10.90 6.70 11.60
N VAL A 122 -11.92 5.93 12.01
CA VAL A 122 -11.85 4.48 12.05
C VAL A 122 -12.55 3.92 10.81
N ALA A 123 -11.89 3.02 10.10
CA ALA A 123 -12.49 2.26 9.01
C ALA A 123 -13.03 0.93 9.56
N ILE A 124 -14.35 0.77 9.52
CA ILE A 124 -15.07 -0.45 9.87
C ILE A 124 -15.51 -1.12 8.57
N ILE A 125 -14.99 -2.31 8.31
CA ILE A 125 -15.17 -3.04 7.08
C ILE A 125 -15.74 -4.41 7.44
N GLN A 126 -16.97 -4.70 7.00
CA GLN A 126 -17.69 -5.92 7.38
C GLN A 126 -18.36 -6.55 6.16
N ASP A 127 -18.19 -7.85 5.99
CA ASP A 127 -18.73 -8.61 4.86
C ASP A 127 -18.35 -7.97 3.50
N VAL A 128 -17.09 -7.53 3.39
CA VAL A 128 -16.55 -6.90 2.17
C VAL A 128 -15.61 -7.85 1.45
N SER A 129 -15.90 -8.12 0.18
CA SER A 129 -14.97 -8.82 -0.70
C SER A 129 -13.87 -7.86 -1.17
N PHE A 130 -12.61 -8.21 -0.93
CA PHE A 130 -11.45 -7.46 -1.40
C PHE A 130 -10.80 -8.22 -2.57
N ALA A 131 -10.72 -7.59 -3.74
CA ALA A 131 -10.23 -8.24 -4.95
C ALA A 131 -9.08 -7.48 -5.61
N CYS A 132 -8.16 -8.26 -6.18
CA CYS A 132 -6.96 -7.79 -6.84
C CYS A 132 -7.10 -8.00 -8.35
N ALA A 133 -7.07 -6.92 -9.14
CA ALA A 133 -7.04 -7.04 -10.61
C ALA A 133 -5.73 -7.70 -11.09
N ALA A 134 -4.61 -7.34 -10.46
CA ALA A 134 -3.31 -7.96 -10.66
C ALA A 134 -2.55 -8.13 -9.34
N MET A 135 -1.59 -9.05 -9.32
CA MET A 135 -0.64 -9.23 -8.22
C MET A 135 0.72 -8.66 -8.62
N LEU A 136 1.38 -7.94 -7.72
CA LEU A 136 2.74 -7.46 -7.89
C LEU A 136 3.70 -8.66 -7.86
N PRO A 137 4.46 -8.91 -8.94
CA PRO A 137 5.37 -10.04 -8.97
C PRO A 137 6.48 -9.88 -7.90
N PRO A 138 6.83 -10.95 -7.16
CA PRO A 138 7.89 -10.88 -6.15
C PRO A 138 9.22 -10.37 -6.70
N GLU A 139 9.59 -10.74 -7.91
CA GLU A 139 10.80 -10.29 -8.60
C GLU A 139 10.79 -8.79 -8.89
N CYS A 140 9.62 -8.23 -9.19
CA CYS A 140 9.45 -6.79 -9.41
C CYS A 140 9.59 -6.03 -8.09
N LEU A 141 9.01 -6.54 -7.00
CA LEU A 141 9.16 -5.98 -5.66
C LEU A 141 10.61 -6.02 -5.18
N GLN A 142 11.32 -7.13 -5.40
CA GLN A 142 12.73 -7.27 -5.02
C GLN A 142 13.64 -6.34 -5.83
N ARG A 143 13.36 -6.17 -7.12
CA ARG A 143 14.21 -5.37 -8.03
C ARG A 143 13.99 -3.87 -7.89
N TYR A 144 12.74 -3.44 -7.76
CA TYR A 144 12.38 -2.02 -7.85
C TYR A 144 11.83 -1.45 -6.53
N GLY A 145 11.44 -2.30 -5.58
CA GLY A 145 10.65 -1.87 -4.43
C GLY A 145 9.19 -1.55 -4.81
N PRO A 146 8.29 -1.32 -3.84
CA PRO A 146 6.86 -1.34 -4.13
C PRO A 146 6.37 -0.21 -5.04
N ALA A 147 6.76 1.04 -4.75
CA ALA A 147 6.28 2.20 -5.51
C ALA A 147 6.74 2.13 -6.97
N ALA A 148 8.02 1.86 -7.22
CA ALA A 148 8.55 1.75 -8.58
C ALA A 148 8.04 0.49 -9.30
N CYS A 149 7.78 -0.61 -8.58
CA CYS A 149 7.15 -1.80 -9.16
C CYS A 149 5.73 -1.52 -9.67
N MET A 150 4.89 -0.87 -8.85
CA MET A 150 3.55 -0.44 -9.26
C MET A 150 3.60 0.51 -10.47
N ALA A 151 4.52 1.49 -10.46
CA ALA A 151 4.70 2.41 -11.58
C ALA A 151 5.12 1.68 -12.87
N ALA A 152 6.02 0.70 -12.78
CA ALA A 152 6.49 -0.10 -13.91
C ALA A 152 5.40 -1.02 -14.49
N MET A 153 4.51 -1.55 -13.65
CA MET A 153 3.34 -2.32 -14.12
C MET A 153 2.31 -1.43 -14.80
N ARG A 154 2.01 -0.24 -14.26
CA ARG A 154 1.06 0.72 -14.87
C ARG A 154 1.54 1.25 -16.22
N SER A 155 2.84 1.43 -16.39
CA SER A 155 3.41 1.85 -17.67
C SER A 155 3.44 0.74 -18.73
N GLY A 156 3.00 -0.48 -18.39
CA GLY A 156 3.09 -1.65 -19.27
C GLY A 156 4.54 -2.14 -19.48
N GLY A 157 5.52 -1.58 -18.75
CA GLY A 157 6.92 -1.95 -18.85
C GLY A 157 7.21 -3.35 -18.31
N LEU A 158 6.29 -3.88 -17.51
CA LEU A 158 6.28 -5.27 -17.07
C LEU A 158 5.01 -5.90 -17.60
N SER A 159 5.13 -6.76 -18.61
CA SER A 159 4.04 -7.69 -18.90
C SER A 159 3.88 -8.53 -17.63
N PRO A 160 2.68 -8.62 -17.03
CA PRO A 160 2.46 -9.67 -16.05
C PRO A 160 2.81 -10.95 -16.79
N ALA A 161 3.91 -11.61 -16.39
CA ALA A 161 4.13 -12.97 -16.84
C ALA A 161 2.84 -13.66 -16.51
N ALA A 162 2.09 -14.10 -17.54
CA ALA A 162 0.74 -14.63 -17.39
C ALA A 162 0.83 -15.63 -16.24
N GLY A 163 0.37 -15.19 -15.07
CA GLY A 163 0.56 -15.93 -13.84
C GLY A 163 -0.05 -17.27 -14.16
N GLN A 164 0.77 -18.31 -14.09
CA GLN A 164 0.31 -19.68 -14.21
C GLN A 164 -0.96 -19.73 -13.37
N LEU A 165 -2.11 -19.80 -14.05
CA LEU A 165 -3.38 -20.07 -13.41
C LEU A 165 -3.04 -21.23 -12.51
N PHE A 166 -3.20 -21.04 -11.19
CA PHE A 166 -3.08 -22.12 -10.24
C PHE A 166 -4.15 -23.13 -10.63
N ALA A 167 -3.81 -24.00 -11.59
CA ALA A 167 -4.49 -25.24 -11.82
C ALA A 167 -4.38 -25.94 -10.48
N ALA A 168 -5.54 -26.19 -9.87
CA ALA A 168 -5.61 -26.93 -8.63
C ALA A 168 -4.65 -28.12 -8.72
N PRO A 169 -3.78 -28.34 -7.73
CA PRO A 169 -2.81 -29.42 -7.79
C PRO A 169 -3.57 -30.72 -8.06
N ALA A 170 -3.25 -31.37 -9.18
CA ALA A 170 -3.70 -32.73 -9.41
C ALA A 170 -3.19 -33.60 -8.24
N PRO A 171 -3.98 -34.59 -7.77
CA PRO A 171 -3.53 -35.47 -6.71
C PRO A 171 -2.45 -36.42 -7.27
N ASP A 172 -1.20 -35.97 -7.22
CA ASP A 172 -0.05 -36.82 -7.54
C ASP A 172 0.35 -37.63 -6.30
N GLY A 173 0.05 -38.92 -6.39
CA GLY A 173 0.55 -39.92 -5.47
C GLY A 173 2.00 -40.27 -5.76
N GLY A 174 2.78 -40.37 -4.68
CA GLY A 174 3.84 -41.37 -4.57
C GLY A 174 5.25 -40.92 -4.91
N GLY A 175 6.09 -40.93 -3.87
CA GLY A 175 7.43 -41.52 -4.00
C GLY A 175 8.62 -40.55 -4.10
N GLU A 176 9.31 -40.44 -2.97
CA GLU A 176 10.74 -40.77 -2.83
C GLU A 176 11.64 -39.64 -2.29
N LYS A 177 12.37 -40.03 -1.24
CA LYS A 177 13.21 -39.19 -0.40
C LYS A 177 14.58 -39.05 -1.05
N VAL A 178 15.08 -37.82 -1.21
CA VAL A 178 16.52 -37.56 -1.34
C VAL A 178 16.90 -36.44 -0.38
N LEU A 179 17.61 -36.83 0.67
CA LEU A 179 18.34 -35.96 1.61
C LEU A 179 19.71 -35.59 1.01
N VAL A 180 20.37 -34.62 1.68
CA VAL A 180 21.84 -34.36 1.75
C VAL A 180 22.31 -33.11 0.95
N PRO A 181 23.24 -32.25 1.44
CA PRO A 181 23.40 -31.67 2.79
C PRO A 181 23.78 -30.16 2.79
N VAL A 182 23.85 -29.61 4.00
CA VAL A 182 24.34 -28.29 4.44
C VAL A 182 25.87 -28.12 4.28
N LEU A 183 26.34 -26.88 4.06
CA LEU A 183 27.54 -26.19 4.64
C LEU A 183 28.50 -25.55 3.61
N VAL A 184 28.42 -24.22 3.41
CA VAL A 184 29.60 -23.34 3.21
C VAL A 184 29.25 -21.88 3.60
N GLY A 185 30.05 -21.23 4.44
CA GLY A 185 30.32 -19.78 4.24
C GLY A 185 30.14 -18.77 5.39
N VAL A 186 30.52 -19.05 6.64
CA VAL A 186 30.43 -18.07 7.76
C VAL A 186 31.49 -16.95 7.73
N LEU A 187 32.44 -16.93 6.78
CA LEU A 187 33.52 -15.92 6.76
C LEU A 187 33.26 -14.69 5.85
N GLY A 188 32.14 -14.62 5.12
CA GLY A 188 31.78 -13.48 4.26
C GLY A 188 30.90 -12.40 4.92
N GLY A 189 30.31 -12.69 6.09
CA GLY A 189 29.26 -11.86 6.68
C GLY A 189 29.74 -10.53 7.29
N VAL A 190 30.96 -10.49 7.84
CA VAL A 190 31.46 -9.30 8.56
C VAL A 190 31.77 -8.14 7.60
N ALA A 191 32.32 -8.44 6.42
CA ALA A 191 32.59 -7.41 5.41
C ALA A 191 31.30 -6.83 4.81
N LEU A 192 30.28 -7.66 4.60
CA LEU A 192 28.97 -7.21 4.11
C LEU A 192 28.22 -6.36 5.15
N LEU A 193 28.29 -6.74 6.44
CA LEU A 193 27.70 -5.95 7.51
C LEU A 193 28.39 -4.58 7.66
N ALA A 194 29.72 -4.52 7.56
CA ALA A 194 30.44 -3.25 7.60
C ALA A 194 30.07 -2.33 6.41
N ALA A 195 29.97 -2.88 5.20
CA ALA A 195 29.56 -2.14 4.00
C ALA A 195 28.11 -1.64 4.11
N ALA A 196 27.19 -2.46 4.62
CA ALA A 196 25.79 -2.07 4.84
C ALA A 196 25.67 -0.95 5.88
N VAL A 197 26.39 -1.04 7.00
CA VAL A 197 26.42 0.01 8.02
C VAL A 197 27.00 1.32 7.47
N ALA A 198 28.10 1.25 6.70
CA ALA A 198 28.68 2.42 6.06
C ALA A 198 27.71 3.08 5.07
N ALA A 199 27.02 2.29 4.23
CA ALA A 199 25.99 2.78 3.32
C ALA A 199 24.84 3.47 4.06
N VAL A 200 24.33 2.87 5.15
CA VAL A 200 23.28 3.45 5.99
C VAL A 200 23.75 4.77 6.62
N LEU A 201 24.99 4.85 7.11
CA LEU A 201 25.55 6.07 7.69
C LEU A 201 25.72 7.18 6.64
N VAL A 202 26.17 6.86 5.43
CA VAL A 202 26.27 7.81 4.31
C VAL A 202 24.89 8.32 3.89
N LEU A 203 23.91 7.44 3.78
CA LEU A 203 22.53 7.82 3.46
C LEU A 203 21.91 8.69 4.56
N ARG A 204 22.13 8.36 5.85
CA ARG A 204 21.70 9.20 6.98
C ARG A 204 22.36 10.57 6.97
N ARG A 205 23.66 10.66 6.66
CA ARG A 205 24.37 11.95 6.53
C ARG A 205 23.85 12.78 5.36
N ARG A 206 23.59 12.17 4.20
CA ARG A 206 23.00 12.86 3.04
C ARG A 206 21.60 13.39 3.35
N ARG A 207 20.75 12.58 3.98
CA ARG A 207 19.41 13.02 4.43
C ARG A 207 19.47 14.19 5.41
N ARG A 208 20.44 14.18 6.34
CA ARG A 208 20.65 15.33 7.26
C ARG A 208 21.10 16.60 6.54
N ARG A 209 21.97 16.50 5.52
CA ARG A 209 22.38 17.66 4.71
C ARG A 209 21.20 18.24 3.93
N PHE A 210 20.39 17.39 3.28
CA PHE A 210 19.18 17.83 2.58
C PHE A 210 18.19 18.55 3.50
N ARG A 211 17.99 18.07 4.74
CA ARG A 211 17.15 18.77 5.73
C ARG A 211 17.70 20.16 6.11
N HIS A 212 19.01 20.31 6.16
CA HIS A 212 19.65 21.59 6.48
C HIS A 212 19.53 22.61 5.33
N ASP A 213 19.60 22.15 4.08
CA ASP A 213 19.42 23.01 2.91
C ASP A 213 17.97 23.48 2.75
N HIS A 214 16.99 22.64 3.13
CA HIS A 214 15.57 23.02 3.13
C HIS A 214 15.26 24.13 4.16
N HIS A 215 15.85 24.09 5.36
CA HIS A 215 15.67 25.16 6.33
C HIS A 215 16.29 26.50 5.89
N LYS A 216 17.35 26.48 5.08
CA LYS A 216 17.91 27.71 4.51
C LYS A 216 16.98 28.32 3.46
N LEU A 217 16.31 27.49 2.64
CA LEU A 217 15.34 27.97 1.65
C LEU A 217 14.12 28.61 2.32
N GLU A 218 13.59 28.01 3.39
CA GLU A 218 12.47 28.62 4.12
C GLU A 218 12.86 29.94 4.80
N LEU A 219 14.08 30.05 5.34
CA LEU A 219 14.55 31.30 5.93
C LEU A 219 14.68 32.42 4.89
N VAL A 220 15.15 32.10 3.67
CA VAL A 220 15.27 33.07 2.56
C VAL A 220 13.89 33.53 2.05
N LEU A 221 12.91 32.61 1.98
CA LEU A 221 11.52 32.94 1.63
C LEU A 221 10.85 33.81 2.70
N ALA A 222 11.07 33.50 3.98
CA ALA A 222 10.53 34.32 5.07
C ALA A 222 11.15 35.72 5.12
N THR A 223 12.44 35.87 4.82
CA THR A 223 13.09 37.19 4.75
C THR A 223 12.69 37.99 3.51
N THR A 224 12.41 37.34 2.37
CA THR A 224 11.90 38.05 1.18
C THR A 224 10.46 38.53 1.36
N HIS A 225 9.60 37.77 2.05
CA HIS A 225 8.26 38.25 2.41
C HIS A 225 8.29 39.45 3.38
N ALA A 226 9.15 39.42 4.40
CA ALA A 226 9.30 40.55 5.32
C ALA A 226 9.82 41.82 4.63
N ALA A 227 10.68 41.69 3.62
CA ALA A 227 11.20 42.82 2.86
C ALA A 227 10.14 43.46 1.91
N CYS A 228 9.16 42.69 1.44
CA CYS A 228 8.07 43.24 0.61
C CYS A 228 7.02 44.02 1.42
N ASP A 229 6.82 43.69 2.70
CA ASP A 229 5.89 44.44 3.57
C ASP A 229 6.40 45.85 3.91
N GLU A 230 7.72 46.06 4.01
CA GLU A 230 8.27 47.42 4.26
C GLU A 230 8.44 48.25 2.98
N ALA A 231 8.58 47.62 1.81
CA ALA A 231 8.85 48.33 0.55
C ALA A 231 7.60 48.81 -0.21
N GLY A 232 6.39 48.56 0.29
CA GLY A 232 5.17 49.14 -0.28
C GLY A 232 4.91 48.73 -1.73
N CYS A 233 5.04 47.44 -2.06
CA CYS A 233 4.65 46.90 -3.36
C CYS A 233 3.12 46.88 -3.50
N GLN A 234 2.51 48.05 -3.74
CA GLN A 234 1.15 48.16 -4.22
C GLN A 234 1.13 47.71 -5.69
N GLY A 235 0.73 46.46 -5.92
CA GLY A 235 0.49 45.94 -7.27
C GLY A 235 -0.57 46.75 -7.98
N GLU A 236 -0.21 47.36 -9.11
CA GLU A 236 -1.14 47.97 -10.05
C GLU A 236 -2.16 46.93 -10.52
N THR A 237 -3.42 47.15 -10.20
CA THR A 237 -4.55 46.43 -10.78
C THR A 237 -4.65 46.75 -12.27
N PRO A 238 -4.79 45.75 -13.17
CA PRO A 238 -5.00 46.01 -14.58
C PRO A 238 -6.34 46.73 -14.78
N ARG A 239 -6.34 47.86 -15.49
CA ARG A 239 -7.57 48.49 -15.99
C ARG A 239 -8.09 47.69 -17.17
N GLU A 240 -9.38 47.40 -17.12
CA GLU A 240 -10.20 46.75 -18.16
C GLU A 240 -10.17 47.48 -19.51
#